data_AF-A0A7C2IN51-F1
#
_entry.id   AF-A0A7C2IN51-F1
#
_cell.length_a   1.000
_cell.length_b   1.000
_cell.length_c   1.000
_cell.angle_alpha   90.00
_cell.angle_beta   90.00
_cell.angle_gamma   90.00
#
_symmetry.space_group_name_H-M   'P 1'
#
loop_
_entity.id
_entity.type
_entity.pdbx_description
1 polymer ?
#
loop_
_entity_poly.entity_id
_entity_poly.type
_entity_poly.pdbx_seq_one_letter_code
_entity_poly.pdbx_strand_id
1 'polypeptide(L)'
;MPIVASVPLKWVAALDAVAATDYLIKADKTASGAFNDTVATRDATERAPSSGIYTPFETTLAQALTPQDTTVVLSSGADFAANDIVLVEKELIRLGSEATAYSNSKRGLAGSIPQSHAQNAKVYLAHESYSDTNVDFGTRKVIRYRIFRVQGSDQAVAAELMAIYPTAPPTHNLCTVYGILNDLQGNPKQGVNVVMEINDDDNYLAETGELLFKETEPVSTDPDGYFEFFAPRALGRVGGGSVTIKVGEQVTPKTIVVPDLNFINYLAAPAP
;
A
#
# COMPACT_ATOMS: atom_id res chain seq x y z
N MET A 1 6.49 -20.65 8.02
CA MET A 1 6.19 -19.26 7.62
C MET A 1 4.71 -19.03 7.91
N PRO A 2 4.29 -17.81 8.28
CA PRO A 2 2.92 -17.61 8.74
C PRO A 2 1.98 -17.58 7.54
N ILE A 3 0.98 -18.45 7.59
CA ILE A 3 -0.23 -18.32 6.78
C ILE A 3 -0.89 -17.01 7.20
N VAL A 4 -1.10 -16.10 6.27
CA VAL A 4 -1.94 -14.94 6.54
C VAL A 4 -3.38 -15.44 6.45
N ALA A 5 -4.10 -15.38 7.58
CA ALA A 5 -5.45 -15.96 7.67
C ALA A 5 -6.39 -15.42 6.58
N SER A 6 -6.23 -14.13 6.22
CA SER A 6 -6.95 -13.52 5.10
C SER A 6 -6.31 -12.24 4.57
N VAL A 7 -6.35 -12.03 3.26
CA VAL A 7 -6.02 -10.76 2.59
C VAL A 7 -7.33 -10.05 2.19
N PRO A 8 -7.69 -8.94 2.85
CA PRO A 8 -8.84 -8.14 2.43
C PRO A 8 -8.50 -7.33 1.18
N LEU A 9 -9.35 -7.45 0.15
CA LEU A 9 -9.32 -6.67 -1.07
C LEU A 9 -10.52 -5.72 -1.08
N LYS A 10 -10.28 -4.45 -1.42
CA LYS A 10 -11.30 -3.40 -1.50
C LYS A 10 -11.08 -2.60 -2.76
N TRP A 11 -12.15 -2.33 -3.52
CA TRP A 11 -12.07 -1.57 -4.77
C TRP A 11 -13.32 -0.74 -5.01
N VAL A 12 -13.19 0.24 -5.90
CA VAL A 12 -14.31 1.06 -6.37
C VAL A 12 -15.15 0.22 -7.32
N ALA A 13 -16.46 0.15 -7.12
CA ALA A 13 -17.33 -0.56 -8.07
C ALA A 13 -17.37 0.17 -9.42
N ALA A 14 -17.64 -0.58 -10.49
CA ALA A 14 -17.89 0.01 -11.81
C ALA A 14 -19.27 0.67 -11.88
N LEU A 15 -19.39 1.70 -12.72
CA LEU A 15 -20.61 2.50 -12.89
C LEU A 15 -21.81 1.69 -13.40
N ASP A 16 -21.55 0.64 -14.16
CA ASP A 16 -22.54 -0.22 -14.80
C ASP A 16 -22.49 -1.64 -14.22
N ALA A 17 -21.92 -1.78 -13.01
CA ALA A 17 -21.97 -3.01 -12.25
C ALA A 17 -23.42 -3.33 -11.84
N VAL A 18 -23.86 -4.55 -12.11
CA VAL A 18 -25.21 -5.12 -11.88
C VAL A 18 -25.10 -6.37 -11.00
N ALA A 19 -26.15 -6.72 -10.26
CA ALA A 19 -26.16 -8.03 -9.60
C ALA A 19 -26.23 -9.16 -10.65
N ALA A 20 -25.07 -9.68 -11.11
CA ALA A 20 -24.85 -10.99 -11.73
C ALA A 20 -23.43 -11.11 -12.33
N THR A 21 -22.49 -11.70 -11.60
CA THR A 21 -21.19 -12.23 -12.05
C THR A 21 -20.19 -11.23 -12.65
N ASP A 22 -20.17 -10.00 -12.15
CA ASP A 22 -19.39 -8.91 -12.74
C ASP A 22 -17.87 -9.04 -12.61
N TYR A 23 -17.35 -9.56 -11.50
CA TYR A 23 -15.90 -9.49 -11.22
C TYR A 23 -15.24 -10.86 -11.18
N LEU A 24 -14.08 -10.98 -11.82
CA LEU A 24 -13.16 -12.11 -11.69
C LEU A 24 -11.87 -11.61 -11.01
N ILE A 25 -11.55 -12.20 -9.87
CA ILE A 25 -10.35 -11.85 -9.11
C ILE A 25 -9.29 -12.89 -9.41
N LYS A 26 -8.14 -12.42 -9.88
CA LYS A 26 -6.97 -13.25 -10.12
C LYS A 26 -5.81 -12.80 -9.26
N ALA A 27 -4.97 -13.74 -8.86
CA ALA A 27 -3.75 -13.47 -8.13
C ALA A 27 -2.56 -14.11 -8.81
N ASP A 28 -1.45 -13.37 -8.88
CA ASP A 28 -0.15 -13.96 -9.14
C ASP A 28 0.42 -14.44 -7.81
N LYS A 29 0.08 -15.68 -7.41
CA LYS A 29 0.62 -16.36 -6.22
C LYS A 29 1.95 -17.09 -6.50
N THR A 30 2.40 -17.16 -7.76
CA THR A 30 3.57 -17.97 -8.16
C THR A 30 4.78 -17.19 -8.67
N ALA A 31 4.74 -15.85 -8.68
CA ALA A 31 5.80 -14.98 -9.20
C ALA A 31 6.15 -15.22 -10.69
N SER A 32 5.26 -15.89 -11.43
CA SER A 32 5.46 -16.19 -12.85
C SER A 32 4.95 -15.06 -13.76
N GLY A 33 4.33 -14.03 -13.18
CA GLY A 33 3.49 -13.09 -13.92
C GLY A 33 2.17 -13.70 -14.40
N ALA A 34 1.92 -14.99 -14.12
CA ALA A 34 0.66 -15.64 -14.44
C ALA A 34 -0.36 -15.42 -13.32
N PHE A 35 -1.45 -14.75 -13.68
CA PHE A 35 -2.57 -14.49 -12.81
C PHE A 35 -3.56 -15.64 -12.89
N ASN A 36 -3.70 -16.38 -11.80
CA ASN A 36 -4.66 -17.49 -11.69
C ASN A 36 -5.90 -17.02 -10.94
N ASP A 37 -7.05 -17.59 -11.29
CA ASP A 37 -8.33 -17.25 -10.68
C ASP A 37 -8.30 -17.62 -9.18
N THR A 38 -8.54 -16.63 -8.32
CA THR A 38 -8.62 -16.81 -6.87
C THR A 38 -10.02 -17.24 -6.45
N VAL A 39 -11.03 -16.80 -7.21
CA VAL A 39 -12.44 -17.14 -7.02
C VAL A 39 -13.14 -17.14 -8.37
N ALA A 40 -14.23 -17.88 -8.49
CA ALA A 40 -15.17 -17.72 -9.60
C ALA A 40 -15.73 -16.29 -9.66
N THR A 41 -16.50 -16.00 -10.69
CA THR A 41 -17.14 -14.69 -10.87
C THR A 41 -17.93 -14.26 -9.63
N ARG A 42 -17.83 -12.98 -9.26
CA ARG A 42 -18.55 -12.37 -8.13
C ARG A 42 -19.48 -11.28 -8.61
N ASP A 43 -20.69 -11.28 -8.08
CA ASP A 43 -21.67 -10.23 -8.33
C ASP A 43 -21.20 -8.92 -7.69
N ALA A 44 -21.48 -7.81 -8.35
CA ALA A 44 -21.37 -6.51 -7.69
C ALA A 44 -22.40 -6.42 -6.58
N THR A 45 -22.03 -5.73 -5.51
CA THR A 45 -22.96 -5.47 -4.42
C THR A 45 -23.89 -4.35 -4.87
N GLU A 46 -25.16 -4.64 -5.12
CA GLU A 46 -26.14 -3.61 -5.43
C GLU A 46 -26.37 -2.68 -4.23
N ARG A 47 -26.64 -1.40 -4.54
CA ARG A 47 -27.13 -0.45 -3.55
C ARG A 47 -28.65 -0.60 -3.41
N ALA A 48 -29.14 -0.85 -2.20
CA ALA A 48 -30.58 -0.87 -1.93
C ALA A 48 -31.21 0.54 -2.04
N PRO A 49 -32.34 0.74 -2.76
CA PRO A 49 -32.85 0.00 -3.91
C PRO A 49 -32.73 0.84 -5.20
N SER A 50 -31.67 0.64 -6.00
CA SER A 50 -31.57 1.24 -7.35
C SER A 50 -31.24 0.19 -8.40
N SER A 51 -32.29 -0.49 -8.87
CA SER A 51 -32.59 -1.02 -10.22
C SER A 51 -31.46 -1.44 -11.20
N GLY A 52 -30.28 -1.83 -10.71
CA GLY A 52 -29.21 -2.41 -11.53
C GLY A 52 -28.20 -1.43 -12.13
N ILE A 53 -27.94 -0.26 -11.51
CA ILE A 53 -26.77 0.57 -11.87
C ILE A 53 -26.16 1.13 -10.58
N TYR A 54 -24.91 0.76 -10.29
CA TYR A 54 -24.15 1.31 -9.17
C TYR A 54 -23.44 2.61 -9.55
N THR A 55 -23.71 3.72 -8.87
CA THR A 55 -22.91 4.95 -9.04
C THR A 55 -21.88 5.08 -7.91
N PRO A 56 -20.56 5.04 -8.21
CA PRO A 56 -19.53 5.25 -7.19
C PRO A 56 -19.59 6.65 -6.62
N PHE A 57 -19.39 6.76 -5.31
CA PHE A 57 -19.20 8.06 -4.69
C PHE A 57 -17.80 8.58 -4.99
N GLU A 58 -17.75 9.80 -5.53
CA GLU A 58 -16.53 10.55 -5.80
C GLU A 58 -16.59 11.90 -5.09
N THR A 59 -15.47 12.30 -4.51
CA THR A 59 -15.24 13.64 -3.98
C THR A 59 -13.76 13.99 -4.17
N THR A 60 -13.30 15.06 -3.53
CA THR A 60 -11.88 15.42 -3.52
C THR A 60 -11.39 15.69 -2.10
N LEU A 61 -10.08 15.61 -1.90
CA LEU A 61 -9.45 16.09 -0.68
C LEU A 61 -9.55 17.62 -0.60
N ALA A 62 -10.14 18.14 0.48
CA ALA A 62 -10.21 19.58 0.73
C ALA A 62 -8.84 20.19 1.09
N GLN A 63 -7.90 19.36 1.55
CA GLN A 63 -6.52 19.73 1.89
C GLN A 63 -5.55 18.62 1.46
N ALA A 64 -4.28 18.97 1.26
CA ALA A 64 -3.24 17.97 1.02
C ALA A 64 -3.06 17.06 2.23
N LEU A 65 -2.60 15.82 1.99
CA LEU A 65 -2.26 14.86 3.03
C LEU A 65 -0.75 14.55 2.99
N THR A 66 -0.17 14.40 4.18
CA THR A 66 1.13 13.74 4.41
C THR A 66 0.92 12.28 4.81
N PRO A 67 1.93 11.39 4.72
CA PRO A 67 1.80 10.00 5.15
C PRO A 67 1.46 9.83 6.64
N GLN A 68 1.73 10.85 7.47
CA GLN A 68 1.50 10.84 8.92
C GLN A 68 0.14 11.40 9.32
N ASP A 69 -0.58 12.06 8.40
CA ASP A 69 -1.85 12.67 8.71
C ASP A 69 -2.92 11.63 9.06
N THR A 70 -3.57 11.84 10.20
CA THR A 70 -4.66 11.01 10.71
C THR A 70 -6.04 11.65 10.52
N THR A 71 -6.09 12.88 9.98
CA THR A 71 -7.33 13.58 9.66
C THR A 71 -7.46 13.70 8.16
N VAL A 72 -8.57 13.20 7.61
CA VAL A 72 -8.90 13.33 6.18
C VAL A 72 -10.04 14.30 6.04
N VAL A 73 -9.83 15.39 5.30
CA VAL A 73 -10.89 16.38 5.04
C VAL A 73 -11.34 16.25 3.60
N LEU A 74 -12.62 15.99 3.38
CA LEU A 74 -13.24 15.86 2.07
C LEU A 74 -13.96 17.15 1.70
N SER A 75 -13.88 17.57 0.44
CA SER A 75 -14.58 18.75 -0.09
C SER A 75 -16.11 18.60 0.02
N SER A 76 -16.60 17.37 -0.04
CA SER A 76 -17.96 16.96 0.31
C SER A 76 -17.92 15.57 0.95
N GLY A 77 -18.61 15.41 2.08
CA GLY A 77 -18.72 14.15 2.83
C GLY A 77 -20.16 13.62 2.89
N ALA A 78 -21.09 14.17 2.11
CA ALA A 78 -22.52 13.83 2.18
C ALA A 78 -22.80 12.34 1.92
N ASP A 79 -22.00 11.74 1.05
CA ASP A 79 -22.10 10.34 0.65
C ASP A 79 -21.09 9.42 1.38
N PHE A 80 -20.30 9.96 2.31
CA PHE A 80 -19.24 9.23 3.01
C PHE A 80 -19.53 9.16 4.52
N ALA A 81 -19.61 7.94 5.04
CA ALA A 81 -19.87 7.67 6.45
C ALA A 81 -18.57 7.39 7.23
N ALA A 82 -18.67 7.44 8.55
CA ALA A 82 -17.60 6.99 9.42
C ALA A 82 -17.30 5.49 9.18
N ASN A 83 -16.02 5.13 9.20
CA ASN A 83 -15.50 3.80 8.86
C ASN A 83 -15.60 3.37 7.39
N ASP A 84 -16.09 4.22 6.50
CA ASP A 84 -15.98 3.97 5.07
C ASP A 84 -14.52 3.84 4.66
N ILE A 85 -14.25 2.96 3.71
CA ILE A 85 -12.92 2.81 3.11
C ILE A 85 -12.93 3.54 1.79
N VAL A 86 -12.03 4.51 1.63
CA VAL A 86 -11.88 5.30 0.42
C VAL A 86 -10.56 5.00 -0.28
N LEU A 87 -10.56 5.10 -1.60
CA LEU A 87 -9.38 5.04 -2.46
C LEU A 87 -8.97 6.46 -2.84
N VAL A 88 -7.72 6.82 -2.54
CA VAL A 88 -7.06 8.03 -3.02
C VAL A 88 -5.82 7.61 -3.80
N GLU A 89 -5.86 7.77 -5.12
CA GLU A 89 -4.86 7.24 -6.06
C GLU A 89 -4.67 5.72 -5.89
N LYS A 90 -3.62 5.28 -5.18
CA LYS A 90 -3.29 3.87 -4.90
C LYS A 90 -3.40 3.51 -3.40
N GLU A 91 -3.85 4.43 -2.58
CA GLU A 91 -3.97 4.24 -1.13
C GLU A 91 -5.43 4.01 -0.71
N LEU A 92 -5.65 2.99 0.11
CA LEU A 92 -6.92 2.78 0.81
C LEU A 92 -6.84 3.37 2.22
N ILE A 93 -7.81 4.22 2.55
CA ILE A 93 -7.91 4.89 3.84
C ILE A 93 -9.25 4.57 4.45
N ARG A 94 -9.29 4.10 5.71
CA ARG A 94 -10.55 4.05 6.46
C ARG A 94 -10.78 5.40 7.13
N LEU A 95 -11.87 6.04 6.74
CA LEU A 95 -12.33 7.27 7.33
C LEU A 95 -12.66 7.04 8.82
N GLY A 96 -12.22 7.96 9.65
CA GLY A 96 -12.50 7.92 11.08
C GLY A 96 -13.87 8.51 11.42
N SER A 97 -13.95 9.19 12.56
CA SER A 97 -15.19 9.79 13.06
C SER A 97 -15.46 11.17 12.46
N GLU A 98 -16.74 11.53 12.32
CA GLU A 98 -17.30 12.82 11.83
C GLU A 98 -17.51 12.95 10.31
N ALA A 99 -18.37 13.91 9.91
CA ALA A 99 -18.73 14.20 8.52
C ALA A 99 -17.94 15.42 8.01
N THR A 100 -17.36 15.28 6.80
CA THR A 100 -16.44 16.20 6.08
C THR A 100 -15.01 16.34 6.62
N ALA A 101 -14.77 16.22 7.93
CA ALA A 101 -13.42 16.17 8.51
C ALA A 101 -13.25 14.90 9.36
N TYR A 102 -12.81 13.81 8.73
CA TYR A 102 -12.75 12.49 9.34
C TYR A 102 -11.50 12.35 10.21
N SER A 103 -11.66 12.58 11.51
CA SER A 103 -10.60 12.45 12.52
C SER A 103 -10.32 10.99 12.88
N ASN A 104 -9.07 10.65 13.19
CA ASN A 104 -8.64 9.26 13.48
C ASN A 104 -8.82 8.30 12.29
N SER A 105 -8.69 8.82 11.08
CA SER A 105 -8.63 8.01 9.86
C SER A 105 -7.40 7.10 9.87
N LYS A 106 -7.57 5.87 9.40
CA LYS A 106 -6.51 4.88 9.31
C LYS A 106 -6.02 4.76 7.87
N ARG A 107 -4.81 5.26 7.64
CA ARG A 107 -4.06 5.22 6.37
C ARG A 107 -3.51 3.82 6.07
N GLY A 108 -3.21 3.54 4.80
CA GLY A 108 -2.52 2.31 4.39
C GLY A 108 -3.28 1.01 4.69
N LEU A 109 -4.59 0.97 4.46
CA LEU A 109 -5.37 -0.25 4.64
C LEU A 109 -5.11 -1.30 3.57
N ALA A 110 -5.40 -2.55 3.90
CA ALA A 110 -5.37 -3.68 2.95
C ALA A 110 -4.02 -3.82 2.20
N GLY A 111 -2.91 -3.49 2.87
CA GLY A 111 -1.57 -3.56 2.27
C GLY A 111 -1.23 -2.39 1.35
N SER A 112 -2.16 -1.44 1.16
CA SER A 112 -1.83 -0.15 0.56
C SER A 112 -0.96 0.67 1.50
N ILE A 113 -0.41 1.74 0.96
CA ILE A 113 0.67 2.48 1.58
C ILE A 113 0.24 3.92 1.85
N PRO A 114 0.46 4.45 3.06
CA PRO A 114 0.34 5.88 3.34
C PRO A 114 1.30 6.69 2.47
N GLN A 115 0.77 7.61 1.65
CA GLN A 115 1.58 8.51 0.82
C GLN A 115 1.10 9.96 0.90
N SER A 116 1.89 10.88 0.37
CA SER A 116 1.45 12.25 0.21
C SER A 116 0.43 12.36 -0.91
N HIS A 117 -0.64 13.11 -0.67
CA HIS A 117 -1.64 13.42 -1.70
C HIS A 117 -1.82 14.92 -1.82
N ALA A 118 -1.93 15.41 -3.05
CA ALA A 118 -2.19 16.82 -3.30
C ALA A 118 -3.61 17.20 -2.85
N GLN A 119 -3.79 18.48 -2.50
CA GLN A 119 -5.13 19.05 -2.39
C GLN A 119 -5.88 18.84 -3.72
N ASN A 120 -7.18 18.58 -3.65
CA ASN A 120 -8.04 18.24 -4.78
C ASN A 120 -7.77 16.85 -5.39
N ALA A 121 -6.91 16.01 -4.80
CA ALA A 121 -6.81 14.62 -5.22
C ALA A 121 -8.18 13.93 -5.13
N LYS A 122 -8.50 13.11 -6.13
CA LYS A 122 -9.79 12.42 -6.20
C LYS A 122 -9.90 11.35 -5.13
N VAL A 123 -11.07 11.26 -4.53
CA VAL A 123 -11.40 10.31 -3.47
C VAL A 123 -12.62 9.51 -3.92
N TYR A 124 -12.48 8.20 -3.90
CA TYR A 124 -13.55 7.27 -4.30
C TYR A 124 -13.95 6.37 -3.15
N LEU A 125 -15.23 6.06 -2.96
CA LEU A 125 -15.63 5.02 -2.01
C LEU A 125 -15.24 3.63 -2.54
N ALA A 126 -14.45 2.87 -1.76
CA ALA A 126 -14.11 1.49 -2.05
C ALA A 126 -15.22 0.55 -1.54
N HIS A 127 -16.32 0.51 -2.29
CA HIS A 127 -17.54 -0.20 -1.94
C HIS A 127 -17.38 -1.72 -1.96
N GLU A 128 -16.77 -2.24 -3.01
CA GLU A 128 -16.68 -3.68 -3.21
C GLU A 128 -15.59 -4.30 -2.36
N SER A 129 -15.82 -5.56 -1.97
CA SER A 129 -14.88 -6.26 -1.13
C SER A 129 -14.84 -7.75 -1.32
N TYR A 130 -13.64 -8.28 -1.15
CA TYR A 130 -13.36 -9.70 -1.14
C TYR A 130 -12.29 -10.00 -0.10
N SER A 131 -12.30 -11.21 0.44
CA SER A 131 -11.26 -11.67 1.36
C SER A 131 -10.70 -12.97 0.80
N ASP A 132 -9.46 -12.93 0.30
CA ASP A 132 -8.74 -14.14 -0.08
C ASP A 132 -8.30 -14.83 1.21
N THR A 133 -8.85 -16.00 1.50
CA THR A 133 -8.59 -16.73 2.76
C THR A 133 -7.48 -17.75 2.58
N ASN A 134 -6.77 -18.07 3.67
CA ASN A 134 -5.67 -19.04 3.66
C ASN A 134 -4.56 -18.65 2.67
N VAL A 135 -4.24 -17.37 2.61
CA VAL A 135 -3.16 -16.88 1.75
C VAL A 135 -1.84 -17.28 2.37
N ASP A 136 -1.17 -18.22 1.72
CA ASP A 136 0.22 -18.56 2.03
C ASP A 136 1.14 -17.76 1.12
N PHE A 137 1.94 -16.88 1.72
CA PHE A 137 2.99 -16.15 1.01
C PHE A 137 4.17 -17.06 0.65
N GLY A 138 4.31 -18.23 1.30
CA GLY A 138 5.50 -19.05 1.18
C GLY A 138 6.74 -18.20 1.44
N THR A 139 7.71 -18.26 0.53
CA THR A 139 8.94 -17.43 0.58
C THR A 139 8.75 -16.01 0.06
N ARG A 140 7.61 -15.68 -0.56
CA ARG A 140 7.36 -14.37 -1.18
C ARG A 140 6.98 -13.31 -0.16
N LYS A 141 7.08 -12.05 -0.58
CA LYS A 141 6.74 -10.87 0.23
C LYS A 141 5.60 -10.07 -0.37
N VAL A 142 5.27 -10.30 -1.64
CA VAL A 142 4.23 -9.58 -2.37
C VAL A 142 3.34 -10.58 -3.09
N ILE A 143 2.03 -10.35 -3.04
CA ILE A 143 1.06 -10.99 -3.93
C ILE A 143 0.29 -9.87 -4.63
N ARG A 144 0.26 -9.93 -5.95
CA ARG A 144 -0.48 -9.00 -6.80
C ARG A 144 -1.84 -9.59 -7.14
N TYR A 145 -2.87 -8.79 -6.97
CA TYR A 145 -4.24 -9.12 -7.32
C TYR A 145 -4.70 -8.23 -8.45
N ARG A 146 -5.37 -8.83 -9.43
CA ARG A 146 -6.06 -8.14 -10.51
C ARG A 146 -7.53 -8.46 -10.44
N ILE A 147 -8.34 -7.42 -10.45
CA ILE A 147 -9.79 -7.54 -10.45
C ILE A 147 -10.25 -7.16 -11.85
N PHE A 148 -10.70 -8.16 -12.60
CA PHE A 148 -11.22 -8.03 -13.96
C PHE A 148 -12.74 -7.98 -13.92
N ARG A 149 -13.32 -7.37 -14.94
CA ARG A 149 -14.77 -7.46 -15.18
C ARG A 149 -15.07 -8.54 -16.22
N VAL A 150 -16.17 -9.27 -16.04
CA VAL A 150 -16.54 -10.46 -16.85
C VAL A 150 -17.66 -10.17 -17.84
N GLN A 151 -18.48 -9.14 -17.63
CA GLN A 151 -19.52 -8.69 -18.59
C GLN A 151 -19.59 -7.17 -18.70
N GLY A 152 -19.93 -6.65 -19.89
CA GLY A 152 -20.31 -5.25 -20.10
C GLY A 152 -19.12 -4.28 -20.18
N SER A 153 -18.83 -3.81 -21.40
CA SER A 153 -17.85 -2.78 -21.77
C SER A 153 -16.36 -3.01 -21.43
N ASP A 154 -15.52 -2.85 -22.45
CA ASP A 154 -14.06 -2.76 -22.39
C ASP A 154 -13.56 -1.46 -21.71
N GLN A 155 -14.32 -0.91 -20.73
CA GLN A 155 -14.12 0.43 -20.18
C GLN A 155 -13.88 0.46 -18.65
N ALA A 156 -13.82 -0.68 -17.97
CA ALA A 156 -13.47 -0.71 -16.55
C ALA A 156 -11.95 -0.94 -16.36
N VAL A 157 -11.29 -0.02 -15.65
CA VAL A 157 -9.88 -0.14 -15.26
C VAL A 157 -9.72 -1.32 -14.32
N ALA A 158 -8.84 -2.27 -14.64
CA ALA A 158 -8.47 -3.34 -13.72
C ALA A 158 -8.00 -2.71 -12.41
N ALA A 159 -8.66 -3.03 -11.28
CA ALA A 159 -8.13 -2.66 -9.98
C ALA A 159 -6.94 -3.58 -9.70
N GLU A 160 -5.75 -3.00 -9.56
CA GLU A 160 -4.56 -3.69 -9.10
C GLU A 160 -4.38 -3.44 -7.61
N LEU A 161 -4.29 -4.51 -6.84
CA LEU A 161 -4.08 -4.47 -5.39
C LEU A 161 -2.85 -5.29 -5.04
N MET A 162 -2.13 -4.87 -4.01
CA MET A 162 -0.94 -5.58 -3.52
C MET A 162 -1.15 -5.95 -2.06
N ALA A 163 -0.96 -7.22 -1.76
CA ALA A 163 -0.79 -7.69 -0.40
C ALA A 163 0.70 -7.83 -0.13
N ILE A 164 1.17 -7.23 0.96
CA ILE A 164 2.58 -7.18 1.30
C ILE A 164 2.79 -7.79 2.69
N TYR A 165 3.78 -8.65 2.81
CA TYR A 165 4.15 -9.33 4.04
C TYR A 165 5.66 -9.25 4.27
N PRO A 166 6.16 -8.09 4.77
CA PRO A 166 7.58 -7.91 5.00
C PRO A 166 8.08 -8.80 6.13
N THR A 167 9.38 -9.11 6.13
CA THR A 167 9.99 -9.89 7.21
C THR A 167 9.93 -9.08 8.50
N ALA A 168 9.54 -9.70 9.62
CA ALA A 168 9.63 -9.05 10.91
C ALA A 168 11.11 -8.78 11.27
N PRO A 169 11.43 -7.65 11.92
CA PRO A 169 12.81 -7.35 12.27
C PRO A 169 13.39 -8.43 13.21
N PRO A 170 14.67 -8.78 13.09
CA PRO A 170 15.29 -9.84 13.90
C PRO A 170 15.28 -9.55 15.41
N THR A 171 15.27 -8.27 15.79
CA THR A 171 15.26 -7.81 17.18
C THR A 171 14.28 -6.65 17.36
N HIS A 172 13.96 -6.35 18.61
CA HIS A 172 13.05 -5.25 18.97
C HIS A 172 13.68 -3.85 18.78
N ASN A 173 15.00 -3.78 18.61
CA ASN A 173 15.73 -2.52 18.36
C ASN A 173 15.79 -2.17 16.87
N LEU A 174 15.37 -3.09 15.99
CA LEU A 174 15.33 -2.90 14.55
C LEU A 174 13.88 -2.70 14.08
N CYS A 175 13.76 -2.07 12.91
CA CYS A 175 12.55 -2.02 12.11
C CYS A 175 12.86 -2.50 10.71
N THR A 176 11.87 -3.13 10.07
CA THR A 176 11.99 -3.53 8.66
C THR A 176 11.64 -2.34 7.79
N VAL A 177 12.55 -1.99 6.90
CA VAL A 177 12.40 -0.92 5.92
C VAL A 177 12.27 -1.57 4.56
N TYR A 178 11.12 -1.49 3.91
CA TYR A 178 10.88 -2.19 2.63
C TYR A 178 10.28 -1.30 1.55
N GLY A 179 10.43 -1.72 0.29
CA GLY A 179 9.83 -1.05 -0.85
C GLY A 179 9.55 -2.01 -2.01
N ILE A 180 8.83 -1.51 -3.01
CA ILE A 180 8.55 -2.22 -4.26
C ILE A 180 8.97 -1.32 -5.41
N LEU A 181 9.80 -1.86 -6.29
CA LEU A 181 10.27 -1.17 -7.49
C LEU A 181 9.49 -1.63 -8.71
N ASN A 182 8.79 -0.68 -9.34
CA ASN A 182 8.08 -0.90 -10.59
C ASN A 182 8.62 0.01 -11.69
N ASP A 183 8.44 -0.38 -12.95
CA ASP A 183 8.63 0.49 -14.10
C ASP A 183 7.49 1.51 -14.25
N LEU A 184 7.61 2.39 -15.26
CA LEU A 184 6.60 3.41 -15.56
C LEU A 184 5.25 2.81 -15.98
N GLN A 185 5.22 1.54 -16.38
CA GLN A 185 4.01 0.79 -16.73
C GLN A 185 3.44 0.03 -15.52
N GLY A 186 4.09 0.08 -14.36
CA GLY A 186 3.68 -0.62 -13.15
C GLY A 186 4.16 -2.07 -13.04
N ASN A 187 5.03 -2.54 -13.94
CA ASN A 187 5.58 -3.89 -13.87
C ASN A 187 6.77 -3.95 -12.89
N PRO A 188 6.91 -5.02 -12.12
CA PRO A 188 8.00 -5.18 -11.16
C PRO A 188 9.36 -5.22 -11.86
N LYS A 189 10.34 -4.53 -11.27
CA LYS A 189 11.73 -4.54 -11.72
C LYS A 189 12.53 -5.53 -10.86
N GLN A 190 12.80 -6.72 -11.40
CA GLN A 190 13.63 -7.75 -10.74
C GLN A 190 15.13 -7.48 -10.91
N GLY A 191 15.92 -7.86 -9.89
CA GLY A 191 17.38 -7.90 -9.97
C GLY A 191 18.05 -6.53 -9.95
N VAL A 192 17.31 -5.48 -9.59
CA VAL A 192 17.86 -4.14 -9.44
C VAL A 192 18.57 -4.05 -8.10
N ASN A 193 19.83 -3.63 -8.11
CA ASN A 193 20.59 -3.38 -6.90
C ASN A 193 20.02 -2.16 -6.16
N VAL A 194 19.67 -2.33 -4.90
CA VAL A 194 19.21 -1.28 -3.99
C VAL A 194 20.17 -1.21 -2.83
N VAL A 195 20.62 -0.01 -2.48
CA VAL A 195 21.56 0.22 -1.38
C VAL A 195 20.91 1.13 -0.36
N MET A 196 20.93 0.72 0.92
CA MET A 196 20.58 1.57 2.05
C MET A 196 21.83 2.13 2.72
N GLU A 197 21.81 3.42 3.00
CA GLU A 197 22.79 4.13 3.83
C GLU A 197 22.06 4.79 4.99
N ILE A 198 22.60 4.67 6.20
CA ILE A 198 22.06 5.37 7.37
C ILE A 198 22.77 6.71 7.50
N ASN A 199 22.00 7.80 7.44
CA ASN A 199 22.49 9.15 7.73
C ASN A 199 22.13 9.50 9.17
N ASP A 200 23.15 9.51 10.01
CA ASP A 200 23.10 10.01 11.37
C ASP A 200 24.41 10.74 11.65
N ASP A 201 24.36 11.83 12.41
CA ASP A 201 25.56 12.58 12.77
C ASP A 201 26.37 11.82 13.82
N ASP A 202 25.72 10.99 14.64
CA ASP A 202 26.35 10.20 15.69
C ASP A 202 26.58 8.74 15.25
N ASN A 203 27.62 8.12 15.79
CA ASN A 203 27.91 6.69 15.58
C ASN A 203 27.26 5.79 16.63
N TYR A 204 26.40 6.36 17.47
CA TYR A 204 25.74 5.69 18.58
C TYR A 204 24.26 6.03 18.59
N LEU A 205 23.41 5.04 18.87
CA LEU A 205 21.99 5.28 19.12
C LEU A 205 21.83 5.99 20.47
N ALA A 206 21.27 7.20 20.46
CA ALA A 206 21.24 8.13 21.58
C ALA A 206 20.60 7.62 22.90
N GLU A 207 19.83 6.51 22.86
CA GLU A 207 19.20 5.91 24.04
C GLU A 207 19.82 4.58 24.48
N THR A 208 20.31 3.77 23.54
CA THR A 208 20.81 2.43 23.85
C THR A 208 22.33 2.42 24.01
N GLY A 209 23.03 3.45 23.52
CA GLY A 209 24.49 3.45 23.43
C GLY A 209 25.02 2.38 22.48
N GLU A 210 24.14 1.72 21.70
CA GLU A 210 24.52 0.72 20.72
C GLU A 210 25.24 1.40 19.56
N LEU A 211 26.27 0.72 19.06
CA LEU A 211 27.03 1.19 17.91
C LEU A 211 26.12 1.16 16.68
N LEU A 212 26.04 2.29 15.98
CA LEU A 212 25.36 2.40 14.71
C LEU A 212 26.32 1.97 13.59
N PHE A 213 26.09 0.79 13.02
CA PHE A 213 26.82 0.36 11.83
C PHE A 213 26.23 1.07 10.61
N LYS A 214 26.89 2.15 10.16
CA LYS A 214 26.53 2.92 8.96
C LYS A 214 26.95 2.23 7.66
N GLU A 215 27.06 0.90 7.69
CA GLU A 215 27.48 0.12 6.54
C GLU A 215 26.40 0.17 5.45
N THR A 216 26.84 0.26 4.20
CA THR A 216 25.96 0.13 3.05
C THR A 216 25.48 -1.31 2.96
N GLU A 217 24.17 -1.52 3.02
CA GLU A 217 23.57 -2.84 2.78
C GLU A 217 23.05 -2.88 1.34
N PRO A 218 23.65 -3.69 0.44
CA PRO A 218 23.10 -3.94 -0.88
C PRO A 218 22.12 -5.11 -0.85
N VAL A 219 20.95 -4.93 -1.46
CA VAL A 219 19.96 -5.98 -1.71
C VAL A 219 19.52 -5.88 -3.17
N SER A 220 19.33 -7.02 -3.83
CA SER A 220 18.71 -7.05 -5.17
C SER A 220 17.21 -7.26 -5.04
N THR A 221 16.43 -6.53 -5.84
CA THR A 221 14.97 -6.72 -5.88
C THR A 221 14.61 -8.14 -6.32
N ASP A 222 13.59 -8.70 -5.68
CA ASP A 222 13.06 -10.02 -6.00
C ASP A 222 12.19 -10.00 -7.30
N PRO A 223 11.60 -11.12 -7.75
CA PRO A 223 10.73 -11.14 -8.93
C PRO A 223 9.51 -10.21 -8.88
N ASP A 224 9.09 -9.79 -7.69
CA ASP A 224 8.00 -8.84 -7.46
C ASP A 224 8.50 -7.39 -7.35
N GLY A 225 9.79 -7.14 -7.58
CA GLY A 225 10.41 -5.84 -7.40
C GLY A 225 10.60 -5.48 -5.93
N TYR A 226 10.32 -6.39 -5.01
CA TYR A 226 10.39 -6.15 -3.58
C TYR A 226 11.83 -6.13 -3.08
N PHE A 227 12.11 -5.26 -2.12
CA PHE A 227 13.36 -5.23 -1.35
C PHE A 227 13.06 -4.86 0.10
N GLU A 228 13.92 -5.31 1.02
CA GLU A 228 13.84 -4.93 2.43
C GLU A 228 15.24 -4.80 3.06
N PHE A 229 15.34 -3.98 4.08
CA PHE A 229 16.49 -3.76 4.94
C PHE A 229 16.05 -3.75 6.40
N PHE A 230 16.99 -3.89 7.32
CA PHE A 230 16.73 -3.69 8.74
C PHE A 230 17.45 -2.44 9.23
N ALA A 231 16.68 -1.42 9.62
CA ALA A 231 17.23 -0.18 10.15
C ALA A 231 16.98 -0.07 11.66
N PRO A 232 17.89 0.56 12.43
CA PRO A 232 17.65 0.82 13.83
C PRO A 232 16.41 1.69 14.06
N ARG A 233 15.55 1.24 14.98
CA ARG A 233 14.31 1.93 15.31
C ARG A 233 14.56 3.30 15.94
N ALA A 234 15.69 3.46 16.65
CA ALA A 234 16.01 4.71 17.34
C ALA A 234 16.22 5.90 16.38
N LEU A 235 16.49 5.66 15.09
CA LEU A 235 16.52 6.69 14.05
C LEU A 235 15.24 7.54 14.03
N GLY A 236 14.08 6.91 14.30
CA GLY A 236 12.78 7.58 14.34
C GLY A 236 12.42 8.24 15.68
N ARG A 237 13.22 8.02 16.75
CA ARG A 237 12.90 8.46 18.12
C ARG A 237 13.68 9.68 18.56
N VAL A 238 14.96 9.78 18.19
CA VAL A 238 15.86 10.82 18.69
C VAL A 238 16.51 11.52 17.50
N GLY A 239 16.32 12.83 17.36
CA GLY A 239 17.17 13.67 16.51
C GLY A 239 16.95 13.64 15.00
N GLY A 240 16.10 12.77 14.44
CA GLY A 240 15.74 12.83 13.01
C GLY A 240 16.73 12.15 12.07
N GLY A 241 17.38 11.07 12.54
CA GLY A 241 18.16 10.18 11.69
C GLY A 241 17.32 9.70 10.49
N SER A 242 17.98 9.54 9.35
CA SER A 242 17.30 9.20 8.09
C SER A 242 18.03 8.08 7.37
N VAL A 243 17.29 7.38 6.51
CA VAL A 243 17.91 6.42 5.58
C VAL A 243 17.93 7.03 4.19
N THR A 244 19.06 6.91 3.51
CA THR A 244 19.18 7.19 2.09
C THR A 244 19.12 5.88 1.32
N ILE A 245 18.18 5.80 0.39
CA ILE A 245 18.08 4.68 -0.55
C ILE A 245 18.60 5.11 -1.92
N LYS A 246 19.49 4.28 -2.48
CA LYS A 246 19.98 4.37 -3.86
C LYS A 246 19.47 3.15 -4.63
N VAL A 247 18.87 3.38 -5.79
CA VAL A 247 18.32 2.31 -6.65
C VAL A 247 19.10 2.31 -7.97
N GLY A 248 19.72 1.19 -8.32
CA GLY A 248 20.56 1.06 -9.50
C GLY A 248 21.67 2.11 -9.56
N GLU A 249 21.82 2.75 -10.71
CA GLU A 249 22.79 3.83 -10.95
C GLU A 249 22.19 5.24 -10.71
N GLN A 250 21.06 5.36 -9.99
CA GLN A 250 20.39 6.66 -9.87
C GLN A 250 21.28 7.73 -9.21
N VAL A 251 21.30 8.90 -9.84
CA VAL A 251 22.13 10.06 -9.48
C VAL A 251 21.58 10.83 -8.27
N THR A 252 20.30 10.67 -7.95
CA THR A 252 19.65 11.38 -6.84
C THR A 252 19.09 10.38 -5.82
N PRO A 253 19.82 10.15 -4.72
CA PRO A 253 19.33 9.32 -3.62
C PRO A 253 18.11 9.95 -2.95
N LYS A 254 17.21 9.13 -2.41
CA LYS A 254 16.06 9.63 -1.62
C LYS A 254 16.33 9.43 -0.14
N THR A 255 16.38 10.54 0.60
CA THR A 255 16.45 10.54 2.06
C THR A 255 15.06 10.43 2.64
N ILE A 256 14.87 9.49 3.58
CA ILE A 256 13.58 9.20 4.17
C ILE A 256 13.72 9.18 5.69
N VAL A 257 12.83 9.93 6.36
CA VAL A 257 12.69 9.87 7.81
C VAL A 257 12.00 8.55 8.15
N VAL A 258 12.67 7.70 8.91
CA VAL A 258 12.08 6.46 9.41
C VAL A 258 11.09 6.82 10.50
N PRO A 259 9.77 6.67 10.29
CA PRO A 259 8.82 7.05 11.32
C PRO A 259 8.88 6.04 12.48
N ASP A 260 8.63 6.46 13.73
CA ASP A 260 8.51 5.54 14.88
C ASP A 260 7.15 4.80 14.84
N LEU A 261 6.84 4.16 13.72
CA LEU A 261 5.60 3.43 13.48
C LEU A 261 5.84 1.93 13.63
N ASN A 262 5.93 1.43 14.86
CA ASN A 262 6.07 0.00 15.15
C ASN A 262 7.21 -0.68 14.33
N PHE A 263 7.26 -2.01 14.31
CA PHE A 263 8.40 -2.79 13.81
C PHE A 263 8.57 -2.79 12.27
N ILE A 264 7.67 -2.17 11.49
CA ILE A 264 7.62 -2.30 10.02
C ILE A 264 7.32 -0.94 9.39
N ASN A 265 8.24 -0.45 8.55
CA ASN A 265 8.19 0.83 7.85
C ASN A 265 8.24 0.63 6.33
N TYR A 266 7.36 1.32 5.61
CA TYR A 266 7.33 1.30 4.15
C TYR A 266 8.05 2.51 3.54
N LEU A 267 8.75 2.28 2.43
CA LEU A 267 9.36 3.30 1.58
C LEU A 267 8.80 3.25 0.15
N ALA A 268 8.31 4.40 -0.34
CA ALA A 268 8.08 4.58 -1.76
C ALA A 268 9.43 4.79 -2.46
N ALA A 269 9.96 3.72 -3.06
CA ALA A 269 11.17 3.75 -3.89
C ALA A 269 10.96 4.66 -5.12
N PRO A 270 12.01 5.35 -5.62
CA PRO A 270 11.91 6.09 -6.87
C PRO A 270 11.59 5.13 -8.02
N ALA A 271 10.70 5.55 -8.92
CA ALA A 271 10.63 4.92 -10.23
C ALA A 271 11.98 5.17 -10.94
N PRO A 272 12.57 4.15 -11.59
CA PRO A 272 13.76 4.34 -12.41
C PRO A 272 13.51 5.30 -13.57
#